data_AF-A0AAN7AVJ3-F1
#
_entry.id   AF-A0AAN7AVJ3-F1
#
_cell.length_a   1.000
_cell.length_b   1.000
_cell.length_c   1.000
_cell.angle_alpha   90.00
_cell.angle_beta   90.00
_cell.angle_gamma   90.00
#
_symmetry.space_group_name_H-M   'P 1'
#
loop_
_entity.id
_entity.type
_entity.pdbx_description
1 polymer ?
#
loop_
_entity_poly.entity_id
_entity_poly.type
_entity_poly.pdbx_seq_one_letter_code
_entity_poly.pdbx_strand_id
1 'polypeptide(L)'
;MNGNHFLVYALSFRDDLLSRVIRFLYVLTPLSAMGAVDDEGHHSKTDALILTAGKWTKEMHDEIWVFDNQQWKKDKELYRSVQGASWHDVILDPTIKSSLAHDVESFFGNQSLYKTLRVPWKRGVIPHGVPGNGKTVSIKAIINSLVSRKPPVSTMYIKSLVGCSHPKVAMQEIFAKARIIAPPPLDL
;
A
#
# COMPACT_ATOMS: atom_id res chain seq x y z
N MET A 1 12.10 -31.84 11.23
CA MET A 1 12.31 -30.40 10.97
C MET A 1 11.96 -29.65 12.26
N ASN A 2 12.93 -29.00 12.91
CA ASN A 2 12.71 -28.26 14.16
C ASN A 2 12.03 -26.93 13.85
N GLY A 3 10.69 -26.89 13.88
CA GLY A 3 9.92 -25.65 13.74
C GLY A 3 9.87 -24.87 15.06
N ASN A 4 9.88 -23.54 14.98
CA ASN A 4 9.50 -22.70 16.12
C ASN A 4 7.96 -22.66 16.21
N HIS A 5 7.42 -22.91 17.40
CA HIS A 5 5.99 -22.81 17.67
C HIS A 5 5.69 -21.49 18.39
N PHE A 6 4.69 -20.76 17.92
CA PHE A 6 4.26 -19.49 18.50
C PHE A 6 2.79 -19.58 18.89
N LEU A 7 2.45 -19.02 20.04
CA LEU A 7 1.06 -18.94 20.50
C LEU A 7 0.50 -17.58 20.10
N VAL A 8 -0.49 -17.58 19.20
CA VAL A 8 -1.13 -16.37 18.69
C VAL A 8 -2.54 -16.30 19.23
N TYR A 9 -2.84 -15.24 19.97
CA TYR A 9 -4.17 -14.94 20.48
C TYR A 9 -4.81 -13.87 19.60
N ALA A 10 -6.00 -14.15 19.10
CA ALA A 10 -6.80 -13.20 18.35
C ALA A 10 -7.97 -12.72 19.22
N LEU A 11 -7.88 -11.50 19.74
CA LEU A 11 -8.99 -10.85 20.43
C LEU A 11 -9.78 -10.06 19.39
N SER A 12 -11.07 -10.37 19.24
CA SER A 12 -11.96 -9.62 18.36
C SER A 12 -13.13 -9.06 19.16
N PHE A 13 -13.41 -7.77 19.02
CA PHE A 13 -14.64 -7.19 19.53
C PHE A 13 -15.34 -6.38 18.45
N ARG A 14 -16.67 -6.35 18.55
CA ARG A 14 -17.50 -5.51 17.71
C ARG A 14 -17.62 -4.15 18.39
N ASP A 15 -17.17 -3.12 17.68
CA ASP A 15 -17.44 -1.74 18.03
C ASP A 15 -18.80 -1.38 17.41
N ASP A 16 -19.84 -1.36 18.24
CA ASP A 16 -21.21 -1.08 17.80
C ASP A 16 -21.40 0.39 17.38
N LEU A 17 -20.58 1.31 17.88
CA LEU A 17 -20.60 2.73 17.50
C LEU A 17 -20.07 2.94 16.07
N LEU A 18 -19.03 2.20 15.70
CA LEU A 18 -18.40 2.33 14.38
C LEU A 18 -18.76 1.20 13.41
N SER A 19 -19.66 0.28 13.81
CA SER A 19 -20.05 -0.92 13.05
C SER A 19 -18.83 -1.68 12.50
N ARG A 20 -17.74 -1.74 13.27
CA ARG A 20 -16.46 -2.32 12.87
C ARG A 20 -16.06 -3.45 13.81
N VAL A 21 -15.54 -4.54 13.26
CA VAL A 21 -14.86 -5.55 14.07
C VAL A 21 -13.40 -5.14 14.22
N ILE A 22 -12.99 -4.85 15.46
CA ILE A 22 -11.59 -4.56 15.78
C ILE A 22 -10.94 -5.89 16.18
N ARG A 23 -9.80 -6.22 15.56
CA ARG A 23 -9.02 -7.43 15.86
C ARG A 23 -7.64 -7.06 16.35
N PHE A 24 -7.27 -7.58 17.51
CA PHE A 24 -5.91 -7.52 18.06
C PHE A 24 -5.30 -8.91 18.00
N LEU A 25 -4.04 -8.98 17.55
CA LEU A 25 -3.24 -10.19 17.55
C LEU A 25 -2.13 -10.03 18.59
N TYR A 26 -2.03 -10.99 19.50
CA TYR A 26 -0.98 -11.05 20.49
C TYR A 26 -0.15 -12.31 20.25
N VAL A 27 1.16 -12.16 20.11
CA VAL A 27 2.11 -13.27 20.13
C VAL A 27 2.64 -13.35 21.55
N LEU A 28 2.22 -14.34 22.32
CA LEU A 28 2.65 -14.50 23.71
C LEU A 28 3.74 -15.56 23.81
N THR A 29 4.79 -15.25 24.57
CA THR A 29 5.83 -16.21 24.95
C THR A 29 5.44 -16.83 26.30
N PRO A 30 5.48 -18.17 26.46
CA PRO A 30 5.16 -18.83 27.73
C PRO A 30 6.07 -18.36 28.87
N LEU A 31 5.51 -18.20 30.07
CA LEU A 31 6.26 -17.80 31.27
C LEU A 31 7.34 -18.84 31.65
N SER A 32 7.19 -20.09 31.25
CA SER A 32 8.22 -21.14 31.44
C SER A 32 9.49 -20.91 30.59
N ALA A 33 9.47 -19.96 29.66
CA ALA A 33 10.64 -19.51 28.92
C ALA A 33 11.31 -18.27 29.56
N MET A 34 11.07 -17.98 30.85
CA MET A 34 11.80 -16.95 31.60
C MET A 34 13.30 -17.24 31.54
N GLY A 35 14.03 -16.36 30.84
CA GLY A 35 15.44 -16.53 30.43
C GLY A 35 15.66 -16.41 28.91
N ALA A 36 14.61 -16.50 28.10
CA ALA A 36 14.65 -16.26 26.65
C ALA A 36 14.30 -14.81 26.25
N VAL A 37 13.94 -14.00 27.24
CA VAL A 37 13.62 -12.58 27.11
C VAL A 37 14.75 -11.79 27.75
N ASP A 38 15.31 -10.81 27.06
CA ASP A 38 16.37 -9.96 27.62
C ASP A 38 15.82 -8.91 28.60
N ASP A 39 16.72 -8.14 29.21
CA ASP A 39 16.39 -7.11 30.21
C ASP A 39 15.49 -5.98 29.65
N GLU A 40 15.38 -5.87 28.32
CA GLU A 40 14.52 -4.90 27.62
C GLU A 40 13.16 -5.50 27.22
N GLY A 41 12.94 -6.80 27.45
CA GLY A 41 11.68 -7.48 27.12
C GLY A 41 11.64 -8.09 25.71
N HIS A 42 12.77 -8.15 25.00
CA HIS A 42 12.84 -8.70 23.64
C HIS A 42 13.02 -10.21 23.64
N HIS A 43 12.33 -10.88 22.72
CA HIS A 43 12.45 -12.31 22.49
C HIS A 43 12.85 -12.53 21.03
N SER A 44 14.12 -12.80 20.80
CA SER A 44 14.75 -12.85 19.45
C SER A 44 13.93 -13.60 18.38
N LYS A 45 13.30 -14.73 18.73
CA LYS A 45 12.45 -15.49 17.80
C LYS A 45 11.13 -14.79 17.48
N THR A 46 10.54 -14.13 18.48
CA THR A 46 9.29 -13.36 18.32
C THR A 46 9.56 -12.10 17.52
N ASP A 47 10.67 -11.41 17.78
CA ASP A 47 11.08 -10.24 17.01
C ASP A 47 11.38 -10.63 15.56
N ALA A 48 12.08 -11.75 15.35
CA ALA A 48 12.30 -12.29 14.01
C ALA A 48 10.98 -12.60 13.29
N LEU A 49 9.98 -13.15 13.99
CA LEU A 49 8.64 -13.39 13.44
C LEU A 49 7.94 -12.07 13.07
N ILE A 50 7.92 -11.08 13.97
CA ILE A 50 7.29 -9.78 13.74
C ILE A 50 7.97 -9.05 12.58
N LEU A 51 9.29 -9.07 12.52
CA LEU A 51 10.05 -8.48 11.42
C LEU A 51 9.76 -9.19 10.10
N THR A 52 9.66 -10.52 10.09
CA THR A 52 9.33 -11.30 8.90
C THR A 52 7.90 -11.05 8.45
N ALA A 53 6.93 -11.05 9.37
CA ALA A 53 5.54 -10.72 9.07
C ALA A 53 5.38 -9.27 8.59
N GLY A 54 6.17 -8.34 9.15
CA GLY A 54 6.22 -6.95 8.72
C GLY A 54 6.79 -6.79 7.31
N LYS A 55 7.88 -7.50 6.98
CA LYS A 55 8.44 -7.56 5.61
C LYS A 55 7.42 -8.13 4.63
N TRP A 56 6.82 -9.27 4.97
CA TRP A 56 5.76 -9.90 4.18
C TRP A 56 4.61 -8.91 3.94
N THR A 57 4.10 -8.26 5.00
CA THR A 57 2.99 -7.29 4.88
C THR A 57 3.29 -6.10 3.97
N LYS A 58 4.58 -5.72 3.82
CA LYS A 58 5.02 -4.67 2.89
C LYS A 58 5.08 -5.14 1.44
N GLU A 59 5.31 -6.43 1.21
CA GLU A 59 5.29 -7.03 -0.12
C GLU A 59 3.85 -7.05 -0.67
N MET A 60 3.74 -6.92 -1.98
CA MET A 60 2.46 -6.86 -2.67
C MET A 60 2.06 -8.29 -3.08
N HIS A 61 1.15 -8.93 -2.34
CA HIS A 61 0.69 -10.31 -2.58
C HIS A 61 -0.50 -10.35 -3.55
N ASP A 62 -0.28 -9.90 -4.79
CA ASP A 62 -1.31 -9.87 -5.83
C ASP A 62 -2.59 -9.14 -5.37
N GLU A 63 -2.39 -8.03 -4.66
CA GLU A 63 -3.44 -7.25 -4.02
C GLU A 63 -3.08 -5.76 -4.00
N ILE A 64 -4.09 -4.89 -4.06
CA ILE A 64 -3.91 -3.43 -3.98
C ILE A 64 -4.52 -2.94 -2.67
N TRP A 65 -3.83 -2.02 -1.99
CA TRP A 65 -4.41 -1.31 -0.85
C TRP A 65 -5.51 -0.37 -1.33
N VAL A 66 -6.74 -0.61 -0.88
CA VAL A 66 -7.91 0.21 -1.18
C VAL A 66 -8.37 0.94 0.06
N PHE A 67 -8.53 2.25 -0.04
CA PHE A 67 -9.18 3.07 0.99
C PHE A 67 -10.62 3.35 0.60
N ASP A 68 -11.55 2.88 1.43
CA ASP A 68 -12.99 2.96 1.19
C ASP A 68 -13.74 2.89 2.52
N ASN A 69 -14.83 3.64 2.66
CA ASN A 69 -15.57 3.78 3.92
C ASN A 69 -14.67 4.08 5.14
N GLN A 70 -13.64 4.92 4.93
CA GLN A 70 -12.61 5.26 5.91
C GLN A 70 -11.85 4.06 6.50
N GLN A 71 -11.66 3.02 5.69
CA GLN A 71 -10.92 1.82 6.09
C GLN A 71 -9.97 1.38 4.98
N TRP A 72 -8.80 0.89 5.39
CA TRP A 72 -7.85 0.21 4.51
C TRP A 72 -8.21 -1.27 4.38
N LYS A 73 -8.35 -1.74 3.15
CA LYS A 73 -8.49 -3.16 2.82
C LYS A 73 -7.53 -3.56 1.70
N LYS A 74 -7.12 -4.81 1.67
CA LYS A 74 -6.41 -5.40 0.53
C LYS A 74 -7.45 -5.97 -0.45
N ASP A 75 -7.44 -5.50 -1.69
CA ASP A 75 -8.45 -5.82 -2.70
C ASP A 75 -7.83 -6.61 -3.86
N LYS A 76 -8.06 -7.93 -3.87
CA LYS A 76 -7.58 -8.85 -4.90
C LYS A 76 -8.39 -8.75 -6.20
N GLU A 77 -9.66 -8.38 -6.10
CA GLU A 77 -10.52 -8.22 -7.27
C GLU A 77 -10.10 -6.99 -8.08
N LEU A 78 -9.84 -5.87 -7.40
CA LEU A 78 -9.26 -4.69 -8.02
C LEU A 78 -7.88 -4.99 -8.62
N TYR A 79 -7.03 -5.75 -7.91
CA TYR A 79 -5.73 -6.15 -8.46
C TYR A 79 -5.88 -6.91 -9.78
N ARG A 80 -6.75 -7.93 -9.85
CA ARG A 80 -7.02 -8.65 -11.11
C ARG A 80 -7.57 -7.74 -12.20
N SER A 81 -8.48 -6.82 -11.84
CA SER A 81 -9.01 -5.85 -12.79
C SER A 81 -7.95 -4.88 -13.31
N VAL A 82 -6.95 -4.53 -12.50
CA VAL A 82 -5.80 -3.71 -12.90
C VAL A 82 -4.86 -4.51 -13.80
N GLN A 83 -4.58 -5.78 -13.49
CA GLN A 83 -3.73 -6.63 -14.32
C GLN A 83 -4.27 -6.79 -15.75
N GLY A 84 -5.59 -6.81 -15.91
CA GLY A 84 -6.25 -6.84 -17.22
C GLY A 84 -6.29 -5.48 -17.95
N ALA A 85 -5.82 -4.39 -17.36
CA ALA A 85 -5.86 -3.06 -17.97
C ALA A 85 -4.53 -2.71 -18.65
N SER A 86 -4.57 -2.43 -19.95
CA SER A 86 -3.41 -1.99 -20.74
C SER A 86 -3.59 -0.56 -21.26
N TRP A 87 -2.49 0.10 -21.62
CA TRP A 87 -2.51 1.37 -22.35
C TRP A 87 -3.24 1.26 -23.71
N HIS A 88 -3.35 0.05 -24.26
CA HIS A 88 -4.14 -0.23 -25.46
C HIS A 88 -5.63 -0.01 -25.23
N ASP A 89 -6.15 -0.34 -24.03
CA ASP A 89 -7.57 -0.21 -23.67
C ASP A 89 -7.97 1.23 -23.34
N VAL A 90 -6.99 2.12 -23.18
CA VAL A 90 -7.23 3.52 -22.85
C VAL A 90 -7.69 4.28 -24.10
N ILE A 91 -8.95 4.74 -24.10
CA ILE A 91 -9.48 5.57 -25.19
C ILE A 91 -9.19 7.03 -24.87
N LEU A 92 -8.08 7.54 -25.41
CA LEU A 92 -7.62 8.93 -25.34
C LEU A 92 -6.93 9.29 -26.65
N ASP A 93 -6.76 10.59 -26.88
CA ASP A 93 -5.89 11.09 -27.95
C ASP A 93 -4.50 10.41 -27.85
N PRO A 94 -3.95 9.87 -28.96
CA PRO A 94 -2.68 9.14 -28.94
C PRO A 94 -1.50 9.94 -28.41
N THR A 95 -1.48 11.26 -28.63
CA THR A 95 -0.40 12.13 -28.16
C THR A 95 -0.49 12.32 -26.65
N ILE A 96 -1.70 12.54 -26.11
CA ILE A 96 -1.94 12.66 -24.66
C ILE A 96 -1.61 11.34 -23.97
N LYS A 97 -2.05 10.21 -24.54
CA LYS A 97 -1.77 8.87 -24.01
C LYS A 97 -0.27 8.62 -23.90
N SER A 98 0.47 8.86 -24.98
CA SER A 98 1.91 8.61 -25.03
C SER A 98 2.67 9.54 -24.08
N SER A 99 2.27 10.81 -24.02
CA SER A 99 2.84 11.79 -23.10
C SER A 99 2.64 11.38 -21.63
N LEU A 100 1.43 10.95 -21.26
CA LEU A 100 1.12 10.52 -19.90
C LEU A 100 1.88 9.24 -19.51
N ALA A 101 1.92 8.25 -20.40
CA ALA A 101 2.65 7.00 -20.16
C ALA A 101 4.15 7.27 -19.96
N HIS A 102 4.74 8.09 -20.84
CA HIS A 102 6.14 8.48 -20.76
C HIS A 102 6.45 9.32 -19.50
N ASP A 103 5.57 10.25 -19.12
CA ASP A 103 5.74 11.08 -17.92
C ASP A 103 5.80 10.22 -16.65
N VAL A 104 4.88 9.26 -16.51
CA VAL A 104 4.86 8.32 -15.39
C VAL A 104 6.15 7.49 -15.36
N GLU A 105 6.52 6.90 -16.49
CA GLU A 105 7.72 6.05 -16.60
C GLU A 105 9.00 6.82 -16.24
N SER A 106 9.15 8.03 -16.82
CA SER A 106 10.28 8.93 -16.59
C SER A 106 10.35 9.43 -15.15
N PHE A 107 9.21 9.77 -14.53
CA PHE A 107 9.18 10.24 -13.15
C PHE A 107 9.74 9.22 -12.16
N PHE A 108 9.34 7.96 -12.30
CA PHE A 108 9.86 6.89 -11.45
C PHE A 108 11.27 6.43 -11.84
N GLY A 109 11.68 6.59 -13.09
CA GLY A 109 13.06 6.33 -13.54
C GLY A 109 14.09 7.37 -13.08
N ASN A 110 13.66 8.60 -12.82
CA ASN A 110 14.55 9.73 -12.56
C ASN A 110 14.69 10.13 -11.08
N GLN A 111 14.33 9.28 -10.13
CA GLN A 111 14.40 9.59 -8.68
C GLN A 111 15.77 10.16 -8.25
N SER A 112 16.87 9.59 -8.73
CA SER A 112 18.24 10.05 -8.42
C SER A 112 18.52 11.47 -8.93
N LEU A 113 17.97 11.84 -10.10
CA LEU A 113 18.11 13.18 -10.65
C LEU A 113 17.43 14.22 -9.75
N TYR A 114 16.22 13.92 -9.24
CA TYR A 114 15.51 14.79 -8.29
C TYR A 114 16.33 15.01 -7.01
N LYS A 115 16.99 13.94 -6.51
CA LYS A 115 17.90 13.99 -5.35
C LYS A 115 19.09 14.91 -5.62
N THR A 116 19.78 14.74 -6.74
CA THR A 116 20.95 15.56 -7.13
C THR A 116 20.59 17.04 -7.26
N LEU A 117 19.43 17.33 -7.87
CA LEU A 117 18.93 18.69 -8.04
C LEU A 117 18.30 19.28 -6.76
N ARG A 118 18.22 18.52 -5.66
CA ARG A 118 17.58 18.90 -4.39
C ARG A 118 16.14 19.39 -4.56
N VAL A 119 15.41 18.83 -5.52
CA VAL A 119 14.00 19.14 -5.75
C VAL A 119 13.09 18.06 -5.18
N PRO A 120 11.88 18.38 -4.68
CA PRO A 120 10.96 17.39 -4.17
C PRO A 120 10.58 16.35 -5.25
N TRP A 121 10.80 15.07 -4.97
CA TRP A 121 10.37 13.95 -5.82
C TRP A 121 8.87 13.70 -5.64
N LYS A 122 8.05 14.53 -6.30
CA LYS A 122 6.58 14.48 -6.26
C LYS A 122 6.00 14.77 -7.65
N ARG A 123 4.95 14.04 -8.02
CA ARG A 123 4.20 14.24 -9.27
C ARG A 123 2.70 14.09 -8.99
N GLY A 124 1.91 15.01 -9.54
CA GLY A 124 0.45 14.96 -9.48
C GLY A 124 -0.13 14.99 -10.89
N VAL A 125 -1.09 14.12 -11.16
CA VAL A 125 -1.83 14.06 -12.43
C VAL A 125 -3.31 14.19 -12.10
N ILE A 126 -4.02 15.09 -12.80
CA ILE A 126 -5.45 15.31 -12.63
C ILE A 126 -6.15 14.98 -13.95
N PRO A 127 -6.78 13.80 -14.08
CA PRO A 127 -7.59 13.47 -15.25
C PRO A 127 -8.88 14.29 -15.21
N HIS A 128 -9.06 15.23 -16.14
CA HIS A 128 -10.27 16.05 -16.26
C HIS A 128 -11.02 15.81 -17.58
N GLY A 129 -12.28 16.22 -17.65
CA GLY A 129 -13.14 16.11 -18.85
C GLY A 129 -14.44 15.32 -18.61
N VAL A 130 -15.21 15.11 -19.68
CA VAL A 130 -16.54 14.45 -19.64
C VAL A 130 -16.45 13.03 -19.05
N PRO A 131 -17.46 12.58 -18.27
CA PRO A 131 -17.57 11.19 -17.84
C PRO A 131 -17.59 10.24 -19.04
N GLY A 132 -17.01 9.05 -18.90
CA GLY A 132 -16.95 8.04 -19.96
C GLY A 132 -15.67 8.05 -20.82
N ASN A 133 -14.82 9.07 -20.75
CA ASN A 133 -13.57 9.16 -21.54
C ASN A 133 -12.39 8.39 -20.93
N GLY A 134 -12.61 7.19 -20.38
CA GLY A 134 -11.53 6.30 -19.98
C GLY A 134 -10.63 6.76 -18.82
N LYS A 135 -11.02 7.76 -17.99
CA LYS A 135 -10.20 8.26 -16.86
C LYS A 135 -9.86 7.15 -15.87
N THR A 136 -10.86 6.37 -15.47
CA THR A 136 -10.67 5.23 -14.56
C THR A 136 -9.81 4.13 -15.18
N VAL A 137 -9.98 3.86 -16.49
CA VAL A 137 -9.15 2.89 -17.22
C VAL A 137 -7.70 3.37 -17.30
N SER A 138 -7.48 4.66 -17.51
CA SER A 138 -6.14 5.27 -17.51
C SER A 138 -5.45 5.11 -16.17
N ILE A 139 -6.16 5.32 -15.05
CA ILE A 139 -5.63 5.08 -13.71
C ILE A 139 -5.24 3.60 -13.53
N LYS A 140 -6.09 2.66 -13.97
CA LYS A 140 -5.76 1.23 -13.89
C LYS A 140 -4.55 0.86 -14.74
N ALA A 141 -4.43 1.39 -15.96
CA ALA A 141 -3.28 1.17 -16.83
C ALA A 141 -1.97 1.72 -16.23
N ILE A 142 -2.03 2.90 -15.58
CA ILE A 142 -0.90 3.47 -14.83
C ILE A 142 -0.51 2.53 -13.69
N ILE A 143 -1.47 2.10 -12.86
CA ILE A 143 -1.18 1.18 -11.75
C ILE A 143 -0.56 -0.11 -12.28
N ASN A 144 -1.11 -0.70 -13.35
CA ASN A 144 -0.58 -1.93 -13.92
C ASN A 144 0.87 -1.76 -14.40
N SER A 145 1.18 -0.63 -15.04
CA SER A 145 2.54 -0.28 -15.46
C SER A 145 3.47 -0.21 -14.25
N LEU A 146 3.06 0.46 -13.18
CA LEU A 146 3.85 0.62 -11.95
C LEU A 146 4.12 -0.69 -11.22
N VAL A 147 3.13 -1.58 -11.19
CA VAL A 147 3.25 -2.91 -10.58
C VAL A 147 4.15 -3.83 -11.41
N SER A 148 4.15 -3.66 -12.73
CA SER A 148 4.94 -4.47 -13.67
C SER A 148 6.40 -3.99 -13.80
N ARG A 149 6.77 -2.85 -13.22
CA ARG A 149 8.13 -2.31 -13.23
C ARG A 149 9.11 -3.20 -12.44
N LYS A 150 10.41 -3.00 -12.69
CA LYS A 150 11.50 -3.61 -11.93
C LYS A 150 12.45 -2.51 -11.41
N PRO A 151 12.46 -2.21 -10.10
CA PRO A 151 11.60 -2.77 -9.06
C PRO A 151 10.13 -2.32 -9.18
N PRO A 152 9.17 -3.12 -8.67
CA PRO A 152 7.76 -2.75 -8.68
C PRO A 152 7.51 -1.58 -7.73
N VAL A 153 6.57 -0.70 -8.09
CA VAL A 153 6.15 0.42 -7.24
C VAL A 153 4.84 0.05 -6.54
N SER A 154 4.85 0.06 -5.21
CA SER A 154 3.64 -0.17 -4.42
C SER A 154 2.61 0.93 -4.66
N THR A 155 1.35 0.54 -4.87
CA THR A 155 0.27 1.48 -5.20
C THR A 155 -0.88 1.36 -4.21
N MET A 156 -1.59 2.47 -4.02
CA MET A 156 -2.83 2.52 -3.26
C MET A 156 -3.92 3.13 -4.12
N TYR A 157 -5.16 2.71 -3.90
CA TYR A 157 -6.34 3.19 -4.60
C TYR A 157 -7.35 3.74 -3.60
N ILE A 158 -7.75 5.00 -3.77
CA ILE A 158 -8.73 5.65 -2.88
C ILE A 158 -10.07 5.67 -3.62
N LYS A 159 -11.06 4.93 -3.11
CA LYS A 159 -12.43 4.91 -3.66
C LYS A 159 -13.26 6.07 -3.13
N SER A 160 -13.20 6.31 -1.82
CA SER A 160 -14.01 7.31 -1.14
C SER A 160 -13.36 7.81 0.15
N LEU A 161 -13.61 9.07 0.49
CA LEU A 161 -13.27 9.67 1.79
C LEU A 161 -14.47 9.68 2.75
N VAL A 162 -15.65 9.31 2.26
CA VAL A 162 -16.90 9.29 3.02
C VAL A 162 -16.90 8.12 3.99
N GLY A 163 -17.40 8.35 5.20
CA GLY A 163 -17.51 7.38 6.29
C GLY A 163 -17.95 8.07 7.58
N CYS A 164 -17.78 7.41 8.72
CA CYS A 164 -18.31 7.89 10.01
C CYS A 164 -17.56 9.10 10.59
N SER A 165 -16.26 9.25 10.32
CA SER A 165 -15.45 10.35 10.86
C SER A 165 -15.32 11.53 9.92
N HIS A 166 -14.77 12.63 10.42
CA HIS A 166 -14.55 13.84 9.64
C HIS A 166 -13.53 13.56 8.50
N PRO A 167 -13.72 14.08 7.27
CA PRO A 167 -12.82 13.83 6.13
C PRO A 167 -11.34 14.17 6.41
N LYS A 168 -11.08 15.09 7.34
CA LYS A 168 -9.72 15.43 7.80
C LYS A 168 -8.99 14.22 8.39
N VAL A 169 -9.68 13.36 9.15
CA VAL A 169 -9.12 12.15 9.75
C VAL A 169 -8.73 11.16 8.64
N ALA A 170 -9.64 10.94 7.69
CA ALA A 170 -9.39 10.08 6.53
C ALA A 170 -8.16 10.56 5.73
N MET A 171 -8.03 11.86 5.48
CA MET A 171 -6.86 12.43 4.82
C MET A 171 -5.56 12.16 5.59
N GLN A 172 -5.57 12.36 6.91
CA GLN A 172 -4.40 12.09 7.75
C GLN A 172 -3.98 10.62 7.69
N GLU A 173 -4.94 9.69 7.75
CA GLU A 173 -4.69 8.25 7.60
C GLU A 173 -4.13 7.90 6.22
N ILE A 174 -4.67 8.51 5.16
CA ILE A 174 -4.19 8.29 3.79
C ILE A 174 -2.72 8.70 3.66
N PHE A 175 -2.37 9.90 4.11
CA PHE A 175 -0.99 10.37 4.04
C PHE A 175 -0.06 9.60 4.98
N ALA A 176 -0.54 9.14 6.14
CA ALA A 176 0.23 8.27 7.02
C ALA A 176 0.58 6.94 6.34
N LYS A 177 -0.40 6.30 5.69
CA LYS A 177 -0.16 5.08 4.92
C LYS A 177 0.77 5.33 3.73
N ALA A 178 0.60 6.45 3.02
CA ALA A 178 1.45 6.83 1.89
C ALA A 178 2.93 6.93 2.28
N ARG A 179 3.24 7.46 3.48
CA ARG A 179 4.63 7.51 3.99
C ARG A 179 5.21 6.13 4.28
N ILE A 180 4.38 5.17 4.71
CA ILE A 180 4.82 3.80 5.02
C ILE A 180 5.11 3.02 3.73
N ILE A 181 4.31 3.23 2.70
CA ILE A 181 4.39 2.48 1.43
C ILE A 181 5.26 3.15 0.37
N ALA A 182 5.64 4.41 0.57
CA ALA A 182 6.49 5.14 -0.36
C ALA A 182 7.77 4.35 -0.63
N PRO A 183 8.27 4.34 -1.89
CA PRO A 183 9.56 3.75 -2.19
C PRO A 183 10.60 4.32 -1.21
N PRO A 184 11.46 3.48 -0.61
CA PRO A 184 12.53 3.98 0.21
C PRO A 184 13.37 4.96 -0.63
N PRO A 185 13.93 6.02 -0.02
CA PRO A 185 14.91 6.83 -0.72
C PRO A 185 16.03 5.90 -1.23
N LEU A 186 16.38 6.03 -2.53
CA LEU A 186 17.56 5.38 -3.10
C LEU A 186 18.78 5.78 -2.25
N ASP A 187 19.30 4.80 -1.52
CA ASP A 187 20.53 4.75 -0.74
C ASP A 187 20.71 5.81 0.37
N LEU A 188 20.67 5.31 1.60
CA LEU A 188 21.61 5.61 2.70
C LEU A 188 22.53 4.40 2.84
#